data_AF-A0A8F2W3N8-F1
#
_entry.id   AF-A0A8F2W3N8-F1
#
_cell.length_a   1.000
_cell.length_b   1.000
_cell.length_c   1.000
_cell.angle_alpha   90.00
_cell.angle_beta   90.00
_cell.angle_gamma   90.00
#
_symmetry.space_group_name_H-M   'P 1'
#
loop_
_entity.id
_entity.type
_entity.pdbx_description
1 polymer ?
#
loop_
_entity_poly.entity_id
_entity_poly.type
_entity_poly.pdbx_seq_one_letter_code
_entity_poly.pdbx_strand_id
1 'polypeptide(L)'
;MASLISHSVATMGDPNVKSDGKTPTSIELTKSVKDWWNCSRNLKRPTSGLSNAKFVEARNRLVQLEYNLFRAILSSDVSIVPPGEAEPDNGVKDITARFVDTTLEEDSSVYIHEFEITNKTDLSLPKRDIVIIHGYMAALGYFIKNFEALAKSYGNLTIHAIDMPGFGNSARPRFPPELLKTPKNATQAQQVSQVLGAEAWFIDKFEGWRKVRNLEHFDLVAHSMGAYLGSCYIMKYNCQGSSPIIKNFVVVSPMGTESSSVSLINHKSHQRNFHEDGGDPLEEIFANMPVDESHTPELQRLWEKLGEPKFPKNKILQTMWEWSVSPFQILQIFGPVYSKVLSYWSFQRFKNLKSNSEASDAPVSVDLINKLHEYSYSVFNQYQGSGELAITKLINHNILARLPLCDRGFLELINKIGMRTLWLYGDKDWMNMQGGKYCVEKLKALGHEDAELTIVEDAGHHLYLDNPDEFNEIVIDFLQLEKDI
;
A
#
# COMPACT_ATOMS: atom_id res chain seq x y z
N MET A 1 31.55 11.01 17.41
CA MET A 1 30.35 10.31 17.92
C MET A 1 29.30 11.31 18.41
N ALA A 2 28.83 12.16 17.49
CA ALA A 2 27.56 12.84 17.59
C ALA A 2 26.78 12.28 16.38
N SER A 3 26.14 11.14 16.60
CA SER A 3 25.61 10.28 15.54
C SER A 3 24.27 10.80 15.07
N LEU A 4 24.14 11.02 13.75
CA LEU A 4 23.08 10.56 12.84
C LEU A 4 21.59 10.77 13.20
N ILE A 5 21.27 11.36 14.35
CA ILE A 5 19.91 11.62 14.83
C ILE A 5 19.44 13.03 14.40
N SER A 6 20.35 13.91 13.97
CA SER A 6 20.03 15.29 13.60
C SER A 6 19.71 15.51 12.11
N HIS A 7 19.54 14.44 11.31
CA HIS A 7 19.23 14.56 9.88
C HIS A 7 17.88 13.94 9.45
N SER A 8 17.07 13.40 10.37
CA SER A 8 15.72 12.85 10.06
C SER A 8 14.61 13.91 9.93
N VAL A 9 14.97 15.17 9.78
CA VAL A 9 14.05 16.33 9.90
C VAL A 9 13.66 16.92 8.53
N ALA A 10 14.21 16.43 7.42
CA ALA A 10 14.02 17.05 6.12
C ALA A 10 13.42 16.10 5.07
N THR A 11 12.10 15.84 5.12
CA THR A 11 11.30 15.49 3.91
C THR A 11 9.81 15.62 4.04
N MET A 12 9.25 15.71 5.25
CA MET A 12 7.88 16.16 5.39
C MET A 12 7.87 17.67 5.57
N GLY A 13 8.29 18.43 4.55
CA GLY A 13 8.45 19.90 4.53
C GLY A 13 8.95 20.47 5.87
N ASP A 14 10.25 20.77 5.98
CA ASP A 14 10.95 21.28 7.17
C ASP A 14 10.01 21.62 8.36
N PRO A 15 10.05 20.88 9.48
CA PRO A 15 9.22 21.18 10.64
C PRO A 15 9.55 22.55 11.28
N ASN A 16 10.62 23.23 10.84
CA ASN A 16 10.89 24.64 11.13
C ASN A 16 10.31 25.62 10.10
N VAL A 17 9.75 25.15 8.99
CA VAL A 17 8.83 25.95 8.17
C VAL A 17 7.63 26.20 9.04
N LYS A 18 7.64 27.37 9.66
CA LYS A 18 6.49 27.92 10.36
C LYS A 18 5.29 27.73 9.44
N SER A 19 4.29 26.97 9.91
CA SER A 19 2.99 27.00 9.25
C SER A 19 2.63 28.48 9.10
N ASP A 20 2.11 28.90 7.94
CA ASP A 20 1.71 30.29 7.69
C ASP A 20 0.59 30.78 8.63
N GLY A 21 0.24 30.01 9.68
CA GLY A 21 -0.83 30.24 10.63
C GLY A 21 -2.22 30.05 10.04
N LYS A 22 -2.31 29.73 8.73
CA LYS A 22 -3.55 29.69 7.95
C LYS A 22 -4.03 28.28 7.62
N THR A 23 -3.14 27.29 7.49
CA THR A 23 -3.50 25.91 7.20
C THR A 23 -3.79 25.16 8.50
N PRO A 24 -4.98 24.55 8.67
CA PRO A 24 -5.27 23.75 9.86
C PRO A 24 -4.30 22.58 9.99
N THR A 25 -4.04 22.12 11.21
CA THR A 25 -3.19 20.95 11.49
C THR A 25 -3.99 19.66 11.68
N SER A 26 -5.32 19.75 11.73
CA SER A 26 -6.26 18.65 11.93
C SER A 26 -7.70 19.09 11.64
N ILE A 27 -8.63 18.14 11.57
CA ILE A 27 -10.07 18.43 11.49
C ILE A 27 -10.64 18.92 12.84
N GLU A 28 -11.79 19.57 12.84
CA GLU A 28 -12.51 19.86 14.09
C GLU A 28 -13.05 18.59 14.78
N LEU A 29 -13.18 18.60 16.10
CA LEU A 29 -13.77 17.47 16.85
C LEU A 29 -15.22 17.17 16.42
N THR A 30 -15.99 18.20 16.06
CA THR A 30 -17.36 18.08 15.52
C THR A 30 -17.39 17.25 14.23
N LYS A 31 -16.41 17.46 13.33
CA LYS A 31 -16.22 16.65 12.12
C LYS A 31 -15.88 15.20 12.48
N SER A 32 -15.00 14.98 13.45
CA SER A 32 -14.64 13.63 13.91
C SER A 32 -15.84 12.85 14.47
N VAL A 33 -16.71 13.51 15.23
CA VAL A 33 -17.97 12.92 15.71
C VAL A 33 -18.91 12.61 14.54
N LYS A 34 -19.02 13.52 13.56
CA LYS A 34 -19.83 13.31 12.36
C LYS A 34 -19.33 12.14 11.52
N ASP A 35 -18.01 12.01 11.36
CA ASP A 35 -17.37 10.90 10.64
C ASP A 35 -17.70 9.55 11.29
N TRP A 36 -17.59 9.50 12.61
CA TRP A 36 -17.93 8.30 13.38
C TRP A 36 -19.43 7.97 13.30
N TRP A 37 -20.30 8.97 13.40
CA TRP A 37 -21.75 8.79 13.32
C TRP A 37 -22.19 8.30 11.93
N ASN A 38 -21.55 8.79 10.87
CA ASN A 38 -21.85 8.42 9.50
C ASN A 38 -21.22 7.08 9.08
N CYS A 39 -20.33 6.50 9.90
CA CYS A 39 -19.75 5.20 9.64
C CYS A 39 -20.83 4.10 9.71
N SER A 40 -21.07 3.43 8.59
CA SER A 40 -22.04 2.33 8.55
C SER A 40 -21.55 1.13 9.36
N ARG A 41 -22.36 0.67 10.32
CA ARG A 41 -22.10 -0.58 11.07
C ARG A 41 -22.00 -1.81 10.16
N ASN A 42 -22.53 -1.74 8.93
CA ASN A 42 -22.41 -2.83 7.95
C ASN A 42 -20.98 -2.98 7.41
N LEU A 43 -20.18 -1.90 7.39
CA LEU A 43 -18.77 -1.94 7.01
C LEU A 43 -17.86 -2.43 8.15
N LYS A 44 -18.40 -2.58 9.37
CA LYS A 44 -17.70 -3.03 10.59
C LYS A 44 -17.84 -4.53 10.85
N ARG A 45 -18.28 -5.30 9.84
CA ARG A 45 -18.48 -6.75 9.89
C ARG A 45 -17.81 -7.40 8.68
N PRO A 46 -17.55 -8.71 8.72
CA PRO A 46 -17.08 -9.42 7.53
C PRO A 46 -18.01 -9.19 6.34
N THR A 47 -17.42 -9.09 5.14
CA THR A 47 -18.19 -9.02 3.90
C THR A 47 -19.13 -10.23 3.81
N SER A 48 -20.40 -9.96 3.52
CA SER A 48 -21.48 -10.97 3.45
C SER A 48 -22.12 -11.03 2.06
N GLY A 49 -21.37 -10.61 1.05
CA GLY A 49 -21.86 -10.49 -0.32
C GLY A 49 -22.39 -9.10 -0.68
N LEU A 50 -22.59 -8.87 -1.98
CA LEU A 50 -23.22 -7.65 -2.54
C LEU A 50 -24.76 -7.73 -2.55
N SER A 51 -25.36 -8.71 -1.86
CA SER A 51 -26.82 -8.87 -1.75
C SER A 51 -27.45 -8.03 -0.64
N ASN A 52 -26.68 -7.60 0.37
CA ASN A 52 -27.18 -6.78 1.46
C ASN A 52 -27.26 -5.30 1.05
N ALA A 53 -28.47 -4.80 0.82
CA ALA A 53 -28.71 -3.43 0.37
C ALA A 53 -28.06 -2.34 1.24
N LYS A 54 -28.02 -2.51 2.58
CA LYS A 54 -27.39 -1.52 3.48
C LYS A 54 -25.86 -1.56 3.42
N PHE A 55 -25.29 -2.72 3.12
CA PHE A 55 -23.85 -2.84 2.86
C PHE A 55 -23.50 -2.20 1.52
N VAL A 56 -24.26 -2.50 0.47
CA VAL A 56 -24.10 -1.91 -0.87
C VAL A 56 -24.21 -0.40 -0.82
N GLU A 57 -25.24 0.15 -0.16
CA GLU A 57 -25.39 1.60 0.00
C GLU A 57 -24.18 2.23 0.71
N ALA A 58 -23.71 1.61 1.80
CA ALA A 58 -22.55 2.10 2.52
C ALA A 58 -21.26 2.05 1.67
N ARG A 59 -21.11 0.99 0.88
CA ARG A 59 -19.98 0.81 -0.03
C ARG A 59 -20.01 1.83 -1.17
N ASN A 60 -21.18 2.07 -1.78
CA ASN A 60 -21.34 3.08 -2.82
C ASN A 60 -20.92 4.48 -2.34
N ARG A 61 -21.15 4.81 -1.07
CA ARG A 61 -20.63 6.06 -0.46
C ARG A 61 -19.10 6.09 -0.39
N LEU A 62 -18.44 4.96 -0.13
CA LEU A 62 -16.98 4.89 -0.13
C LEU A 62 -16.40 5.06 -1.53
N VAL A 63 -16.98 4.39 -2.53
CA VAL A 63 -16.57 4.55 -3.94
C VAL A 63 -16.82 5.98 -4.43
N GLN A 64 -17.91 6.62 -4.00
CA GLN A 64 -18.17 8.02 -4.31
C GLN A 64 -17.13 8.96 -3.69
N LEU A 65 -16.70 8.69 -2.45
CA LEU A 65 -15.64 9.45 -1.79
C LEU A 65 -14.31 9.31 -2.56
N GLU A 66 -13.97 8.08 -2.97
CA GLU A 66 -12.79 7.81 -3.79
C GLU A 66 -12.86 8.50 -5.16
N TYR A 67 -14.01 8.44 -5.86
CA TYR A 67 -14.24 9.20 -7.08
C TYR A 67 -14.01 10.71 -6.88
N ASN A 68 -14.53 11.29 -5.81
CA ASN A 68 -14.38 12.71 -5.51
C ASN A 68 -12.91 13.11 -5.27
N LEU A 69 -12.14 12.24 -4.59
CA LEU A 69 -10.70 12.42 -4.43
C LEU A 69 -9.98 12.36 -5.79
N PHE A 70 -10.29 11.35 -6.58
CA PHE A 70 -9.62 11.10 -7.86
C PHE A 70 -9.90 12.22 -8.86
N ARG A 71 -11.11 12.79 -8.84
CA ARG A 71 -11.45 13.99 -9.63
C ARG A 71 -10.85 15.28 -9.13
N ALA A 72 -10.51 15.38 -7.84
CA ALA A 72 -9.78 16.52 -7.34
C ALA A 72 -8.31 16.53 -7.77
N ILE A 73 -7.72 15.34 -8.01
CA ILE A 73 -6.29 15.21 -8.33
C ILE A 73 -6.03 15.05 -9.83
N LEU A 74 -6.72 14.13 -10.50
CA LEU A 74 -6.48 13.82 -11.90
C LEU A 74 -7.00 14.95 -12.78
N SER A 75 -6.28 15.27 -13.85
CA SER A 75 -6.67 16.34 -14.75
C SER A 75 -7.97 16.02 -15.50
N SER A 76 -8.49 17.04 -16.18
CA SER A 76 -9.67 16.88 -17.03
C SER A 76 -9.43 15.91 -18.19
N ASP A 77 -8.18 15.67 -18.60
CA ASP A 77 -7.82 14.79 -19.73
C ASP A 77 -8.24 13.34 -19.49
N VAL A 78 -8.27 12.92 -18.24
CA VAL A 78 -8.76 11.60 -17.84
C VAL A 78 -10.27 11.68 -17.64
N SER A 79 -11.04 10.94 -18.42
CA SER A 79 -12.50 10.81 -18.23
C SER A 79 -12.80 9.68 -17.24
N ILE A 80 -13.31 10.00 -16.04
CA ILE A 80 -13.68 8.97 -15.06
C ILE A 80 -15.19 8.74 -15.09
N VAL A 81 -15.62 7.49 -15.26
CA VAL A 81 -17.03 7.10 -15.15
C VAL A 81 -17.49 7.28 -13.70
N PRO A 82 -18.52 8.12 -13.43
CA PRO A 82 -19.04 8.28 -12.09
C PRO A 82 -19.62 6.97 -11.53
N PRO A 83 -19.51 6.71 -10.21
CA PRO A 83 -20.01 5.48 -9.63
C PRO A 83 -21.52 5.30 -9.83
N GLY A 84 -21.93 4.17 -10.40
CA GLY A 84 -23.34 3.84 -10.66
C GLY A 84 -23.90 4.38 -11.98
N GLU A 85 -23.10 5.10 -12.77
CA GLU A 85 -23.46 5.51 -14.12
C GLU A 85 -22.96 4.48 -15.15
N ALA A 86 -23.69 4.34 -16.26
CA ALA A 86 -23.24 3.54 -17.39
C ALA A 86 -22.06 4.23 -18.08
N GLU A 87 -21.19 3.46 -18.74
CA GLU A 87 -20.17 4.04 -19.60
C GLU A 87 -20.85 4.92 -20.65
N PRO A 88 -20.43 6.18 -20.81
CA PRO A 88 -21.06 7.05 -21.80
C PRO A 88 -20.90 6.44 -23.19
N ASP A 89 -22.02 6.27 -23.89
CA ASP A 89 -22.13 5.70 -25.25
C ASP A 89 -21.50 6.63 -26.32
N ASN A 90 -21.03 7.82 -25.94
CA ASN A 90 -20.53 8.86 -26.82
C ASN A 90 -19.11 9.27 -26.42
N GLY A 91 -18.11 8.69 -27.09
CA GLY A 91 -16.70 8.99 -26.89
C GLY A 91 -16.34 10.47 -27.08
N VAL A 92 -15.40 10.97 -26.28
CA VAL A 92 -14.66 12.24 -26.54
C VAL A 92 -13.23 12.24 -25.97
N LYS A 93 -12.81 11.31 -25.10
CA LYS A 93 -11.44 11.31 -24.56
C LYS A 93 -10.77 9.95 -24.70
N ASP A 94 -9.52 9.97 -25.16
CA ASP A 94 -8.72 8.77 -25.42
C ASP A 94 -8.23 8.08 -24.15
N ILE A 95 -8.26 8.79 -23.00
CA ILE A 95 -7.93 8.25 -21.68
C ILE A 95 -9.20 8.20 -20.82
N THR A 96 -9.62 6.98 -20.48
CA THR A 96 -10.83 6.70 -19.70
C THR A 96 -10.48 5.91 -18.45
N ALA A 97 -11.21 6.11 -17.36
CA ALA A 97 -11.04 5.34 -16.13
C ALA A 97 -12.36 5.01 -15.44
N ARG A 98 -12.35 3.94 -14.65
CA ARG A 98 -13.53 3.43 -13.95
C ARG A 98 -13.14 2.68 -12.68
N PHE A 99 -14.10 2.58 -11.76
CA PHE A 99 -14.02 1.75 -10.57
C PHE A 99 -14.76 0.44 -10.83
N VAL A 100 -14.10 -0.69 -10.58
CA VAL A 100 -14.66 -2.02 -10.87
C VAL A 100 -14.54 -2.91 -9.65
N ASP A 101 -15.54 -3.76 -9.44
CA ASP A 101 -15.46 -4.85 -8.47
C ASP A 101 -15.50 -6.18 -9.19
N THR A 102 -14.37 -6.87 -9.14
CA THR A 102 -14.26 -8.20 -9.72
C THR A 102 -14.61 -9.22 -8.66
N THR A 103 -15.78 -9.84 -8.81
CA THR A 103 -16.26 -10.89 -7.91
C THR A 103 -15.53 -12.21 -8.16
N LEU A 104 -15.08 -12.86 -7.09
CA LEU A 104 -14.27 -14.09 -7.16
C LEU A 104 -15.02 -15.35 -6.68
N GLU A 105 -16.11 -15.17 -5.93
CA GLU A 105 -16.95 -16.25 -5.39
C GLU A 105 -18.40 -16.03 -5.82
N GLU A 106 -19.14 -17.11 -6.07
CA GLU A 106 -20.53 -17.05 -6.60
C GLU A 106 -21.47 -16.22 -5.70
N ASP A 107 -21.26 -16.25 -4.39
CA ASP A 107 -22.04 -15.48 -3.41
C ASP A 107 -21.61 -14.01 -3.28
N SER A 108 -20.62 -13.58 -4.06
CA SER A 108 -20.01 -12.25 -4.04
C SER A 108 -19.41 -11.86 -2.69
N SER A 109 -19.15 -12.81 -1.79
CA SER A 109 -18.56 -12.54 -0.47
C SER A 109 -17.08 -12.13 -0.55
N VAL A 110 -16.43 -12.47 -1.66
CA VAL A 110 -15.07 -12.07 -2.01
C VAL A 110 -15.06 -11.39 -3.38
N TYR A 111 -14.59 -10.15 -3.39
CA TYR A 111 -14.35 -9.36 -4.58
C TYR A 111 -13.08 -8.52 -4.39
N ILE A 112 -12.41 -8.22 -5.50
CA ILE A 112 -11.29 -7.28 -5.56
C ILE A 112 -11.78 -6.00 -6.22
N HIS A 113 -11.66 -4.90 -5.49
CA HIS A 113 -11.89 -3.55 -5.94
C HIS A 113 -10.68 -3.03 -6.69
N GLU A 114 -10.91 -2.38 -7.83
CA GLU A 114 -9.86 -1.82 -8.66
C GLU A 114 -10.26 -0.45 -9.22
N PHE A 115 -9.24 0.39 -9.39
CA PHE A 115 -9.29 1.53 -10.27
C PHE A 115 -8.56 1.17 -11.57
N GLU A 116 -9.31 1.14 -12.66
CA GLU A 116 -8.78 0.89 -13.99
C GLU A 116 -8.69 2.19 -14.77
N ILE A 117 -7.51 2.51 -15.32
CA ILE A 117 -7.31 3.61 -16.26
C ILE A 117 -6.74 3.06 -17.57
N THR A 118 -7.36 3.43 -18.69
CA THR A 118 -7.01 2.94 -20.01
C THR A 118 -6.69 4.12 -20.94
N ASN A 119 -5.56 4.06 -21.62
CA ASN A 119 -5.19 4.93 -22.73
C ASN A 119 -5.33 4.16 -24.05
N LYS A 120 -6.13 4.71 -24.98
CA LYS A 120 -6.37 4.18 -26.33
C LYS A 120 -5.99 5.19 -27.43
N THR A 121 -5.13 6.17 -27.12
CA THR A 121 -4.68 7.21 -28.07
C THR A 121 -3.99 6.62 -29.31
N ASP A 122 -3.32 5.47 -29.19
CA ASP A 122 -2.65 4.81 -30.31
C ASP A 122 -2.80 3.29 -30.25
N LEU A 123 -3.88 2.78 -30.86
CA LEU A 123 -4.16 1.34 -30.94
C LEU A 123 -3.25 0.56 -31.91
N SER A 124 -2.34 1.23 -32.62
CA SER A 124 -1.34 0.54 -33.44
C SER A 124 -0.21 -0.06 -32.59
N LEU A 125 0.01 0.49 -31.38
CA LEU A 125 0.94 -0.04 -30.41
C LEU A 125 0.45 -1.37 -29.81
N PRO A 126 1.34 -2.31 -29.47
CA PRO A 126 0.98 -3.51 -28.72
C PRO A 126 0.22 -3.17 -27.43
N LYS A 127 -0.86 -3.90 -27.12
CA LYS A 127 -1.58 -3.70 -25.84
C LYS A 127 -0.65 -4.05 -24.68
N ARG A 128 -0.57 -3.15 -23.70
CA ARG A 128 0.14 -3.39 -22.42
C ARG A 128 -0.83 -3.29 -21.24
N ASP A 129 -0.54 -4.09 -20.22
CA ASP A 129 -1.25 -4.06 -18.94
C ASP A 129 -0.23 -3.89 -17.81
N ILE A 130 -0.50 -2.96 -16.88
CA ILE A 130 0.27 -2.78 -15.65
C ILE A 130 -0.66 -3.06 -14.47
N VAL A 131 -0.22 -3.86 -13.51
CA VAL A 131 -0.94 -4.09 -12.26
C VAL A 131 -0.19 -3.40 -11.12
N ILE A 132 -0.90 -2.62 -10.31
CA ILE A 132 -0.36 -1.89 -9.16
C ILE A 132 -0.94 -2.47 -7.86
N ILE A 133 -0.07 -2.91 -6.95
CA ILE A 133 -0.45 -3.47 -5.63
C ILE A 133 0.13 -2.62 -4.50
N HIS A 134 -0.74 -2.08 -3.66
CA HIS A 134 -0.36 -1.27 -2.51
C HIS A 134 0.19 -2.12 -1.33
N GLY A 135 0.75 -1.42 -0.33
CA GLY A 135 1.31 -2.04 0.88
C GLY A 135 0.33 -2.18 2.04
N TYR A 136 0.80 -2.70 3.17
CA TYR A 136 0.04 -2.68 4.43
C TYR A 136 -0.25 -1.24 4.84
N MET A 137 -1.42 -0.98 5.45
CA MET A 137 -1.88 0.37 5.81
C MET A 137 -1.87 1.39 4.66
N ALA A 138 -2.02 0.92 3.42
CA ALA A 138 -2.28 1.73 2.26
C ALA A 138 -3.57 1.25 1.56
N ALA A 139 -3.93 1.95 0.51
CA ALA A 139 -4.96 1.56 -0.44
C ALA A 139 -4.54 2.06 -1.83
N LEU A 140 -5.23 1.61 -2.88
CA LEU A 140 -4.93 1.97 -4.27
C LEU A 140 -4.86 3.49 -4.50
N GLY A 141 -5.64 4.28 -3.73
CA GLY A 141 -5.71 5.74 -3.89
C GLY A 141 -4.44 6.48 -3.50
N TYR A 142 -3.49 5.83 -2.84
CA TYR A 142 -2.20 6.47 -2.54
C TYR A 142 -1.28 6.55 -3.77
N PHE A 143 -1.59 5.83 -4.86
CA PHE A 143 -0.90 5.93 -6.15
C PHE A 143 -1.55 6.96 -7.11
N ILE A 144 -2.48 7.77 -6.64
CA ILE A 144 -3.30 8.66 -7.50
C ILE A 144 -2.47 9.66 -8.32
N LYS A 145 -1.31 10.09 -7.81
CA LYS A 145 -0.37 10.98 -8.51
C LYS A 145 0.41 10.27 -9.62
N ASN A 146 0.39 8.94 -9.67
CA ASN A 146 1.15 8.12 -10.62
C ASN A 146 0.31 7.72 -11.83
N PHE A 147 -1.00 7.51 -11.63
CA PHE A 147 -1.88 6.96 -12.67
C PHE A 147 -1.91 7.75 -13.96
N GLU A 148 -2.01 9.08 -13.90
CA GLU A 148 -2.11 9.91 -15.11
C GLU A 148 -0.81 9.94 -15.91
N ALA A 149 0.34 10.08 -15.23
CA ALA A 149 1.65 10.08 -15.86
C ALA A 149 1.93 8.74 -16.56
N LEU A 150 1.70 7.63 -15.85
CA LEU A 150 1.83 6.28 -16.40
C LEU A 150 0.85 6.03 -17.55
N ALA A 151 -0.42 6.46 -17.44
CA ALA A 151 -1.38 6.25 -18.52
C ALA A 151 -1.00 7.05 -19.77
N LYS A 152 -0.47 8.27 -19.62
CA LYS A 152 -0.09 9.16 -20.73
C LYS A 152 1.21 8.74 -21.44
N SER A 153 2.08 7.98 -20.78
CA SER A 153 3.36 7.58 -21.38
C SER A 153 3.18 6.66 -22.57
N TYR A 154 2.22 5.72 -22.53
CA TYR A 154 2.02 4.73 -23.59
C TYR A 154 0.60 4.72 -24.18
N GLY A 155 0.48 4.73 -25.52
CA GLY A 155 -0.78 4.97 -26.22
C GLY A 155 -1.80 3.82 -26.26
N ASN A 156 -1.39 2.60 -25.89
CA ASN A 156 -2.26 1.42 -25.75
C ASN A 156 -2.00 0.68 -24.44
N LEU A 157 -2.31 1.34 -23.32
CA LEU A 157 -1.99 0.88 -21.97
C LEU A 157 -3.23 0.82 -21.09
N THR A 158 -3.37 -0.26 -20.33
CA THR A 158 -4.34 -0.37 -19.22
C THR A 158 -3.59 -0.53 -17.90
N ILE A 159 -3.89 0.31 -16.91
CA ILE A 159 -3.36 0.20 -15.55
C ILE A 159 -4.49 -0.27 -14.65
N HIS A 160 -4.21 -1.34 -13.89
CA HIS A 160 -5.11 -1.95 -12.92
C HIS A 160 -4.53 -1.76 -11.52
N ALA A 161 -4.96 -0.71 -10.82
CA ALA A 161 -4.60 -0.52 -9.42
C ALA A 161 -5.61 -1.24 -8.54
N ILE A 162 -5.17 -2.21 -7.74
CA ILE A 162 -6.06 -3.08 -6.98
C ILE A 162 -5.90 -2.90 -5.48
N ASP A 163 -7.01 -3.01 -4.75
CA ASP A 163 -6.99 -3.22 -3.30
C ASP A 163 -6.95 -4.73 -3.02
N MET A 164 -5.96 -5.19 -2.26
CA MET A 164 -5.91 -6.61 -1.89
C MET A 164 -7.05 -6.98 -0.91
N PRO A 165 -7.53 -8.24 -0.87
CA PRO A 165 -8.62 -8.62 0.03
C PRO A 165 -8.30 -8.30 1.49
N GLY A 166 -9.19 -7.56 2.16
CA GLY A 166 -8.97 -7.03 3.51
C GLY A 166 -8.52 -5.57 3.57
N PHE A 167 -8.21 -4.95 2.43
CA PHE A 167 -7.74 -3.57 2.32
C PHE A 167 -8.67 -2.71 1.49
N GLY A 168 -8.49 -1.38 1.60
CA GLY A 168 -9.24 -0.37 0.85
C GLY A 168 -10.75 -0.66 0.77
N ASN A 169 -11.27 -0.64 -0.45
CA ASN A 169 -12.67 -0.90 -0.79
C ASN A 169 -12.95 -2.36 -1.21
N SER A 170 -11.93 -3.21 -1.26
CA SER A 170 -12.05 -4.65 -1.50
C SER A 170 -12.82 -5.38 -0.41
N ALA A 171 -13.27 -6.59 -0.72
CA ALA A 171 -13.95 -7.43 0.26
C ALA A 171 -13.06 -7.68 1.49
N ARG A 172 -13.69 -7.72 2.68
CA ARG A 172 -13.07 -7.98 3.97
C ARG A 172 -13.67 -9.28 4.55
N PRO A 173 -13.45 -10.43 3.91
CA PRO A 173 -13.94 -11.72 4.42
C PRO A 173 -13.25 -12.09 5.73
N ARG A 174 -13.82 -13.07 6.44
CA ARG A 174 -13.17 -13.61 7.64
C ARG A 174 -11.86 -14.30 7.25
N PHE A 175 -10.79 -13.99 7.97
CA PHE A 175 -9.53 -14.69 7.81
C PHE A 175 -9.59 -16.05 8.51
N PRO A 176 -9.05 -17.13 7.91
CA PRO A 176 -9.14 -18.48 8.48
C PRO A 176 -8.48 -18.57 9.87
N PRO A 177 -9.22 -18.92 10.94
CA PRO A 177 -8.68 -18.97 12.31
C PRO A 177 -7.51 -19.94 12.49
N GLU A 178 -7.46 -21.02 11.72
CA GLU A 178 -6.39 -22.01 11.67
C GLU A 178 -5.06 -21.43 11.18
N LEU A 179 -5.10 -20.38 10.34
CA LEU A 179 -3.91 -19.66 9.91
C LEU A 179 -3.41 -18.66 10.96
N LEU A 180 -4.24 -18.32 11.95
CA LEU A 180 -3.87 -17.38 13.03
C LEU A 180 -3.32 -18.08 14.27
N LYS A 181 -3.86 -19.23 14.63
CA LYS A 181 -3.48 -19.92 15.87
C LYS A 181 -2.30 -20.84 15.62
N THR A 182 -1.11 -20.45 16.07
CA THR A 182 0.05 -21.33 16.10
C THR A 182 -0.01 -22.22 17.36
N PRO A 183 -0.07 -23.56 17.23
CA PRO A 183 -0.01 -24.44 18.40
C PRO A 183 1.27 -24.24 19.21
N LYS A 184 1.20 -24.34 20.54
CA LYS A 184 2.39 -24.17 21.43
C LYS A 184 3.54 -25.12 21.10
N ASN A 185 3.23 -26.32 20.58
CA ASN A 185 4.21 -27.33 20.21
C ASN A 185 4.36 -27.47 18.69
N ALA A 186 4.04 -26.42 17.92
CA ALA A 186 4.13 -26.45 16.48
C ALA A 186 5.58 -26.67 16.02
N THR A 187 5.79 -27.69 15.19
CA THR A 187 7.09 -27.93 14.55
C THR A 187 7.43 -26.77 13.61
N GLN A 188 8.71 -26.60 13.29
CA GLN A 188 9.14 -25.58 12.32
C GLN A 188 8.43 -25.75 10.98
N ALA A 189 8.27 -26.98 10.49
CA ALA A 189 7.51 -27.27 9.27
C ALA A 189 6.04 -26.82 9.35
N GLN A 190 5.38 -26.99 10.50
CA GLN A 190 4.01 -26.51 10.70
C GLN A 190 3.94 -24.98 10.70
N GLN A 191 4.93 -24.30 11.30
CA GLN A 191 5.01 -22.84 11.26
C GLN A 191 5.23 -22.33 9.84
N VAL A 192 6.15 -22.95 9.08
CA VAL A 192 6.36 -22.64 7.66
C VAL A 192 5.06 -22.84 6.87
N SER A 193 4.38 -23.97 7.04
CA SER A 193 3.11 -24.26 6.37
C SER A 193 2.02 -23.24 6.70
N GLN A 194 1.99 -22.71 7.92
CA GLN A 194 1.04 -21.68 8.32
C GLN A 194 1.31 -20.36 7.59
N VAL A 195 2.57 -19.93 7.50
CA VAL A 195 2.94 -18.71 6.75
C VAL A 195 2.62 -18.87 5.26
N LEU A 196 2.97 -20.01 4.66
CA LEU A 196 2.62 -20.32 3.27
C LEU A 196 1.10 -20.32 3.04
N GLY A 197 0.32 -20.82 3.99
CA GLY A 197 -1.14 -20.77 3.94
C GLY A 197 -1.69 -19.33 4.00
N ALA A 198 -1.08 -18.47 4.83
CA ALA A 198 -1.43 -17.05 4.89
C ALA A 198 -1.10 -16.33 3.58
N GLU A 199 0.07 -16.60 2.97
CA GLU A 199 0.45 -16.07 1.65
C GLU A 199 -0.53 -16.53 0.56
N ALA A 200 -0.76 -17.85 0.47
CA ALA A 200 -1.68 -18.48 -0.48
C ALA A 200 -3.08 -17.85 -0.42
N TRP A 201 -3.56 -17.52 0.77
CA TRP A 201 -4.89 -16.93 0.94
C TRP A 201 -5.08 -15.62 0.14
N PHE A 202 -4.03 -14.81 0.00
CA PHE A 202 -4.04 -13.57 -0.80
C PHE A 202 -3.73 -13.83 -2.27
N ILE A 203 -2.62 -14.53 -2.55
CA ILE A 203 -2.13 -14.67 -3.93
C ILE A 203 -3.07 -15.53 -4.80
N ASP A 204 -3.84 -16.43 -4.19
CA ASP A 204 -4.83 -17.25 -4.92
C ASP A 204 -6.06 -16.42 -5.31
N LYS A 205 -6.41 -15.40 -4.52
CA LYS A 205 -7.46 -14.43 -4.87
C LYS A 205 -6.99 -13.47 -5.94
N PHE A 206 -5.73 -13.05 -5.87
CA PHE A 206 -5.11 -12.25 -6.93
C PHE A 206 -5.09 -13.03 -8.26
N GLU A 207 -4.75 -14.32 -8.23
CA GLU A 207 -4.86 -15.20 -9.41
C GLU A 207 -6.31 -15.32 -9.91
N GLY A 208 -7.27 -15.48 -9.00
CA GLY A 208 -8.69 -15.51 -9.35
C GLY A 208 -9.13 -14.24 -10.08
N TRP A 209 -8.74 -13.08 -9.55
CA TRP A 209 -8.98 -11.78 -10.19
C TRP A 209 -8.34 -11.71 -11.58
N ARG A 210 -7.06 -12.07 -11.71
CA ARG A 210 -6.35 -12.06 -12.99
C ARG A 210 -7.09 -12.88 -14.06
N LYS A 211 -7.57 -14.08 -13.68
CA LYS A 211 -8.34 -14.96 -14.58
C LYS A 211 -9.66 -14.31 -15.01
N VAL A 212 -10.42 -13.71 -14.09
CA VAL A 212 -11.68 -13.04 -14.42
C VAL A 212 -11.45 -11.81 -15.32
N ARG A 213 -10.37 -11.07 -15.09
CA ARG A 213 -9.95 -9.94 -15.93
C ARG A 213 -9.32 -10.35 -17.27
N ASN A 214 -9.10 -11.66 -17.49
CA ASN A 214 -8.47 -12.24 -18.68
C ASN A 214 -7.08 -11.65 -18.98
N LEU A 215 -6.26 -11.43 -17.95
CA LEU A 215 -4.90 -10.90 -18.11
C LEU A 215 -3.90 -12.04 -18.31
N GLU A 216 -3.48 -12.29 -19.54
CA GLU A 216 -2.47 -13.30 -19.86
C GLU A 216 -1.06 -12.86 -19.46
N HIS A 217 -0.73 -11.59 -19.73
CA HIS A 217 0.54 -10.96 -19.45
C HIS A 217 0.34 -9.55 -18.88
N PHE A 218 1.14 -9.16 -17.89
CA PHE A 218 1.18 -7.80 -17.36
C PHE A 218 2.51 -7.49 -16.66
N ASP A 219 2.84 -6.21 -16.58
CA ASP A 219 3.93 -5.71 -15.75
C ASP A 219 3.42 -5.44 -14.33
N LEU A 220 4.21 -5.77 -13.31
CA LEU A 220 3.80 -5.63 -11.91
C LEU A 220 4.56 -4.49 -11.24
N VAL A 221 3.84 -3.58 -10.59
CA VAL A 221 4.39 -2.61 -9.64
C VAL A 221 3.78 -2.91 -8.28
N ALA A 222 4.61 -3.22 -7.28
CA ALA A 222 4.07 -3.57 -5.97
C ALA A 222 4.91 -2.98 -4.84
N HIS A 223 4.22 -2.51 -3.80
CA HIS A 223 4.80 -1.79 -2.69
C HIS A 223 4.78 -2.58 -1.38
N SER A 224 5.87 -2.59 -0.62
CA SER A 224 5.92 -3.06 0.78
C SER A 224 5.38 -4.49 0.94
N MET A 225 4.36 -4.72 1.78
CA MET A 225 3.69 -6.02 1.89
C MET A 225 3.13 -6.51 0.54
N GLY A 226 2.67 -5.60 -0.32
CA GLY A 226 2.23 -5.91 -1.68
C GLY A 226 3.37 -6.45 -2.54
N ALA A 227 4.58 -5.92 -2.40
CA ALA A 227 5.78 -6.43 -3.10
C ALA A 227 6.17 -7.84 -2.63
N TYR A 228 6.06 -8.09 -1.32
CA TYR A 228 6.27 -9.42 -0.75
C TYR A 228 5.23 -10.43 -1.29
N LEU A 229 3.95 -10.06 -1.28
CA LEU A 229 2.88 -10.91 -1.80
C LEU A 229 2.98 -11.10 -3.32
N GLY A 230 3.35 -10.06 -4.08
CA GLY A 230 3.65 -10.14 -5.51
C GLY A 230 4.79 -11.10 -5.82
N SER A 231 5.86 -11.07 -5.02
CA SER A 231 6.95 -12.05 -5.10
C SER A 231 6.46 -13.47 -4.84
N CYS A 232 5.60 -13.66 -3.83
CA CYS A 232 4.99 -14.96 -3.53
C CYS A 232 4.08 -15.46 -4.67
N TYR A 233 3.32 -14.57 -5.28
CA TYR A 233 2.51 -14.85 -6.45
C TYR A 233 3.37 -15.30 -7.63
N ILE A 234 4.47 -14.58 -7.92
CA ILE A 234 5.43 -14.94 -8.97
C ILE A 234 5.99 -16.35 -8.75
N MET A 235 6.39 -16.67 -7.51
CA MET A 235 6.89 -18.01 -7.16
C MET A 235 5.88 -19.14 -7.40
N LYS A 236 4.59 -18.88 -7.19
CA LYS A 236 3.54 -19.89 -7.33
C LYS A 236 2.98 -20.02 -8.75
N TYR A 237 2.80 -18.91 -9.45
CA TYR A 237 2.02 -18.85 -10.69
C TYR A 237 2.84 -18.56 -11.95
N ASN A 238 3.99 -17.88 -11.85
CA ASN A 238 4.73 -17.46 -13.04
C ASN A 238 5.44 -18.62 -13.78
N CYS A 239 5.54 -19.80 -13.15
CA CYS A 239 6.20 -20.99 -13.68
C CYS A 239 5.28 -21.96 -14.46
N GLN A 240 4.01 -21.62 -14.69
CA GLN A 240 3.00 -22.59 -15.12
C GLN A 240 2.88 -22.79 -16.64
N GLY A 241 3.72 -22.17 -17.47
CA GLY A 241 3.60 -22.22 -18.93
C GLY A 241 4.88 -21.92 -19.72
N SER A 242 4.74 -21.82 -21.04
CA SER A 242 5.83 -21.53 -21.99
C SER A 242 6.24 -20.06 -22.02
N SER A 243 5.41 -19.15 -21.50
CA SER A 243 5.67 -17.71 -21.37
C SER A 243 5.28 -17.26 -19.96
N PRO A 244 6.12 -16.47 -19.26
CA PRO A 244 5.80 -15.97 -17.93
C PRO A 244 4.65 -14.95 -17.98
N ILE A 245 3.78 -14.98 -16.97
CA ILE A 245 2.68 -14.01 -16.77
C ILE A 245 3.26 -12.61 -16.55
N ILE A 246 4.29 -12.50 -15.70
CA ILE A 246 4.98 -11.24 -15.37
C ILE A 246 6.41 -11.31 -15.89
N LYS A 247 6.80 -10.31 -16.69
CA LYS A 247 8.15 -10.16 -17.25
C LYS A 247 8.96 -9.02 -16.63
N ASN A 248 8.29 -7.93 -16.24
CA ASN A 248 8.91 -6.83 -15.53
C ASN A 248 8.25 -6.68 -14.15
N PHE A 249 9.08 -6.54 -13.12
CA PHE A 249 8.61 -6.36 -11.74
C PHE A 249 9.31 -5.17 -11.08
N VAL A 250 8.53 -4.11 -10.80
CA VAL A 250 8.95 -2.97 -10.00
C VAL A 250 8.65 -3.26 -8.53
N VAL A 251 9.72 -3.44 -7.76
CA VAL A 251 9.74 -3.88 -6.37
C VAL A 251 9.95 -2.65 -5.48
N VAL A 252 8.85 -2.05 -5.03
CA VAL A 252 8.88 -0.77 -4.32
C VAL A 252 8.93 -0.97 -2.81
N SER A 253 9.99 -0.51 -2.15
CA SER A 253 10.21 -0.59 -0.70
C SER A 253 9.78 -1.93 -0.09
N PRO A 254 10.22 -3.08 -0.65
CA PRO A 254 9.64 -4.39 -0.34
C PRO A 254 9.85 -4.83 1.10
N MET A 255 8.80 -5.38 1.69
CA MET A 255 8.88 -6.11 2.95
C MET A 255 9.63 -7.43 2.80
N GLY A 256 10.46 -7.79 3.77
CA GLY A 256 10.98 -9.16 3.91
C GLY A 256 12.10 -9.54 2.95
N THR A 257 12.90 -8.57 2.50
CA THR A 257 14.04 -8.82 1.60
C THR A 257 15.20 -9.52 2.28
N GLU A 258 15.42 -9.26 3.56
CA GLU A 258 16.59 -9.69 4.29
C GLU A 258 16.34 -10.94 5.15
N SER A 259 17.36 -11.78 5.23
CA SER A 259 17.41 -12.84 6.22
C SER A 259 17.52 -12.26 7.63
N SER A 260 16.96 -12.94 8.62
CA SER A 260 17.06 -12.52 10.02
C SER A 260 16.95 -13.71 10.97
N SER A 261 17.18 -13.45 12.26
CA SER A 261 17.02 -14.43 13.34
C SER A 261 15.61 -15.00 13.49
N VAL A 262 14.63 -14.34 12.86
CA VAL A 262 13.20 -14.70 12.88
C VAL A 262 12.85 -15.68 11.75
N SER A 263 13.71 -15.81 10.74
CA SER A 263 13.51 -16.68 9.59
C SER A 263 13.31 -18.14 10.00
N LEU A 264 12.29 -18.76 9.42
CA LEU A 264 11.93 -20.17 9.65
C LEU A 264 12.60 -21.15 8.68
N ILE A 265 13.39 -20.66 7.72
CA ILE A 265 13.96 -21.48 6.63
C ILE A 265 15.49 -21.44 6.58
N ASN A 266 16.12 -20.46 7.24
CA ASN A 266 17.57 -20.34 7.25
C ASN A 266 18.22 -20.80 8.56
N HIS A 267 19.36 -21.46 8.43
CA HIS A 267 20.23 -21.78 9.56
C HIS A 267 20.81 -20.49 10.18
N LYS A 268 20.79 -20.41 11.52
CA LYS A 268 21.29 -19.24 12.27
C LYS A 268 22.73 -18.85 11.95
N SER A 269 23.58 -19.79 11.56
CA SER A 269 24.98 -19.58 11.18
C SER A 269 25.17 -18.89 9.81
N HIS A 270 24.16 -18.91 8.95
CA HIS A 270 24.19 -18.29 7.62
C HIS A 270 23.35 -17.01 7.54
N GLN A 271 22.83 -16.56 8.69
CA GLN A 271 22.08 -15.32 8.78
C GLN A 271 23.05 -14.15 8.69
N ARG A 272 22.85 -13.31 7.67
CA ARG A 272 23.39 -11.94 7.67
C ARG A 272 22.33 -11.07 8.31
N ASN A 273 22.61 -10.57 9.51
CA ASN A 273 21.69 -9.68 10.20
C ASN A 273 21.86 -8.27 9.63
N PHE A 274 20.98 -7.87 8.72
CA PHE A 274 20.97 -6.51 8.17
C PHE A 274 20.10 -5.56 9.00
N HIS A 275 19.55 -6.01 10.13
CA HIS A 275 18.55 -5.26 10.92
C HIS A 275 19.15 -4.19 11.86
N GLU A 276 20.48 -4.07 11.93
CA GLU A 276 21.10 -3.01 12.77
C GLU A 276 20.83 -1.58 12.26
N ASP A 277 20.32 -1.42 11.03
CA ASP A 277 20.11 -0.13 10.35
C ASP A 277 18.64 0.15 9.94
N GLY A 278 17.65 -0.63 10.37
CA GLY A 278 16.23 -0.39 10.04
C GLY A 278 15.54 0.61 10.98
N GLY A 279 14.72 1.52 10.45
CA GLY A 279 13.93 2.48 11.24
C GLY A 279 12.73 1.85 11.95
N ASP A 280 12.10 2.55 12.91
CA ASP A 280 10.87 2.08 13.57
C ASP A 280 9.64 2.44 12.70
N PRO A 281 8.89 1.46 12.15
CA PRO A 281 7.67 1.73 11.38
C PRO A 281 6.60 2.45 12.20
N LEU A 282 6.60 2.26 13.52
CA LEU A 282 5.72 2.99 14.42
C LEU A 282 6.16 4.45 14.56
N GLU A 283 7.43 4.81 14.35
CA GLU A 283 7.84 6.22 14.31
C GLU A 283 7.23 6.94 13.11
N GLU A 284 7.19 6.33 11.91
CA GLU A 284 6.54 6.97 10.76
C GLU A 284 5.04 7.23 11.01
N ILE A 285 4.36 6.27 11.65
CA ILE A 285 2.91 6.33 11.93
C ILE A 285 2.60 7.22 13.15
N PHE A 286 3.43 7.18 14.19
CA PHE A 286 3.12 7.72 15.53
C PHE A 286 4.08 8.81 16.02
N ALA A 287 5.34 8.86 15.60
CA ALA A 287 6.26 9.96 15.94
C ALA A 287 6.01 11.22 15.11
N ASN A 288 5.30 11.09 13.98
CA ASN A 288 4.80 12.23 13.19
C ASN A 288 3.43 12.76 13.64
N MET A 289 2.79 12.14 14.64
CA MET A 289 1.88 12.92 15.48
C MET A 289 2.75 13.88 16.28
N PRO A 290 2.53 15.20 16.25
CA PRO A 290 3.43 16.14 16.90
C PRO A 290 3.46 15.88 18.41
N VAL A 291 4.48 15.15 18.85
CA VAL A 291 4.86 15.01 20.26
C VAL A 291 6.01 15.98 20.59
N ASP A 292 6.62 16.61 19.60
CA ASP A 292 7.66 17.62 19.79
C ASP A 292 7.06 19.05 19.92
N GLU A 293 7.73 19.88 20.73
CA GLU A 293 7.29 21.00 21.61
C GLU A 293 6.33 22.11 21.06
N SER A 294 5.81 21.99 19.84
CA SER A 294 4.77 22.87 19.29
C SER A 294 3.35 22.38 19.64
N HIS A 295 3.04 22.36 20.93
CA HIS A 295 1.73 21.91 21.44
C HIS A 295 0.55 22.62 20.79
N THR A 296 -0.29 21.89 20.03
CA THR A 296 -1.66 22.36 19.76
C THR A 296 -2.47 22.20 21.06
N PRO A 297 -3.03 23.28 21.65
CA PRO A 297 -3.71 23.22 22.95
C PRO A 297 -4.89 22.24 23.00
N GLU A 298 -5.48 21.95 21.84
CA GLU A 298 -6.59 21.00 21.70
C GLU A 298 -6.15 19.55 21.89
N LEU A 299 -5.01 19.15 21.29
CA LEU A 299 -4.49 17.79 21.41
C LEU A 299 -4.00 17.52 22.84
N GLN A 300 -3.35 18.51 23.46
CA GLN A 300 -2.91 18.41 24.86
C GLN A 300 -4.09 18.26 25.81
N ARG A 301 -5.14 19.09 25.68
CA ARG A 301 -6.37 18.96 26.48
C ARG A 301 -7.08 17.62 26.25
N LEU A 302 -7.01 17.09 25.04
CA LEU A 302 -7.55 15.77 24.71
C LEU A 302 -6.77 14.68 25.45
N TRP A 303 -5.44 14.74 25.46
CA TRP A 303 -4.59 13.79 26.17
C TRP A 303 -4.61 13.96 27.70
N GLU A 304 -4.77 15.17 28.22
CA GLU A 304 -5.02 15.40 29.65
C GLU A 304 -6.32 14.72 30.12
N LYS A 305 -7.35 14.66 29.25
CA LYS A 305 -8.63 14.01 29.56
C LYS A 305 -8.64 12.50 29.33
N LEU A 306 -7.99 12.03 28.26
CA LEU A 306 -8.00 10.61 27.86
C LEU A 306 -6.80 9.82 28.42
N GLY A 307 -5.79 10.51 28.94
CA GLY A 307 -4.46 9.97 29.21
C GLY A 307 -3.62 9.96 27.93
N GLU A 308 -2.38 10.44 27.99
CA GLU A 308 -1.43 10.32 26.87
C GLU A 308 -1.30 8.85 26.45
N PRO A 309 -1.24 8.56 25.15
CA PRO A 309 -1.05 7.20 24.67
C PRO A 309 0.39 6.81 25.00
N LYS A 310 0.57 6.07 26.10
CA LYS A 310 1.85 5.43 26.38
C LYS A 310 2.00 4.27 25.42
N PHE A 311 2.84 4.44 24.41
CA PHE A 311 3.11 3.37 23.46
C PHE A 311 3.63 2.14 24.21
N PRO A 312 3.12 0.96 23.88
CA PRO A 312 3.48 -0.23 24.62
C PRO A 312 4.97 -0.51 24.43
N LYS A 313 5.70 -0.71 25.54
CA LYS A 313 7.10 -1.22 25.49
C LYS A 313 7.15 -2.49 24.62
N ASN A 314 8.29 -2.80 23.98
CA ASN A 314 8.45 -3.94 23.06
C ASN A 314 7.78 -5.25 23.52
N LYS A 315 7.78 -5.56 24.83
CA LYS A 315 7.08 -6.76 25.37
C LYS A 315 5.56 -6.74 25.19
N ILE A 316 4.90 -5.59 25.33
CA ILE A 316 3.45 -5.49 25.16
C ILE A 316 3.10 -5.51 23.66
N LEU A 317 3.88 -4.83 22.81
CA LEU A 317 3.75 -4.93 21.36
C LEU A 317 3.94 -6.38 20.87
N GLN A 318 4.97 -7.06 21.38
CA GLN A 318 5.19 -8.49 21.12
C GLN A 318 3.98 -9.33 21.57
N THR A 319 3.45 -9.09 22.77
CA THR A 319 2.29 -9.83 23.30
C THR A 319 1.02 -9.60 22.45
N MET A 320 0.78 -8.37 22.02
CA MET A 320 -0.34 -8.04 21.12
C MET A 320 -0.19 -8.70 19.75
N TRP A 321 1.02 -8.69 19.20
CA TRP A 321 1.33 -9.33 17.94
C TRP A 321 1.10 -10.85 18.01
N GLU A 322 1.50 -11.48 19.12
CA GLU A 322 1.25 -12.89 19.41
C GLU A 322 -0.26 -13.19 19.52
N TRP A 323 -1.06 -12.25 20.03
CA TRP A 323 -2.52 -12.34 20.06
C TRP A 323 -3.21 -12.01 18.74
N SER A 324 -2.43 -11.69 17.68
CA SER A 324 -2.95 -11.25 16.37
C SER A 324 -3.80 -9.97 16.46
N VAL A 325 -3.42 -9.08 17.38
CA VAL A 325 -4.04 -7.76 17.56
C VAL A 325 -3.14 -6.69 16.96
N SER A 326 -3.60 -6.02 15.91
CA SER A 326 -2.90 -4.91 15.26
C SER A 326 -3.01 -3.61 16.10
N PRO A 327 -1.98 -2.74 16.13
CA PRO A 327 -2.06 -1.42 16.77
C PRO A 327 -3.27 -0.57 16.34
N PHE A 328 -3.76 -0.73 15.10
CA PHE A 328 -4.92 0.01 14.58
C PHE A 328 -6.26 -0.51 15.10
N GLN A 329 -6.34 -1.80 15.44
CA GLN A 329 -7.52 -2.33 16.14
C GLN A 329 -7.73 -1.61 17.48
N ILE A 330 -6.66 -1.14 18.12
CA ILE A 330 -6.74 -0.32 19.32
C ILE A 330 -7.19 1.11 18.99
N LEU A 331 -6.67 1.71 17.92
CA LEU A 331 -7.05 3.08 17.54
C LEU A 331 -8.55 3.23 17.22
N GLN A 332 -9.18 2.20 16.64
CA GLN A 332 -10.62 2.22 16.41
C GLN A 332 -11.46 2.18 17.70
N ILE A 333 -10.90 1.74 18.84
CA ILE A 333 -11.60 1.70 20.14
C ILE A 333 -11.91 3.12 20.63
N PHE A 334 -11.11 4.12 20.25
CA PHE A 334 -11.34 5.53 20.61
C PHE A 334 -12.60 6.14 19.97
N GLY A 335 -13.34 5.39 19.16
CA GLY A 335 -14.67 5.74 18.68
C GLY A 335 -14.69 7.10 17.96
N PRO A 336 -15.46 8.09 18.44
CA PRO A 336 -15.60 9.39 17.77
C PRO A 336 -14.34 10.25 17.78
N VAL A 337 -13.29 9.89 18.53
CA VAL A 337 -12.01 10.61 18.58
C VAL A 337 -11.02 10.10 17.53
N TYR A 338 -11.27 8.92 16.95
CA TYR A 338 -10.34 8.28 16.01
C TYR A 338 -10.05 9.13 14.77
N SER A 339 -11.07 9.72 14.13
CA SER A 339 -10.88 10.57 12.93
C SER A 339 -10.03 11.81 13.26
N LYS A 340 -10.24 12.44 14.43
CA LYS A 340 -9.44 13.56 14.92
C LYS A 340 -7.98 13.18 15.07
N VAL A 341 -7.67 12.07 15.74
CA VAL A 341 -6.28 11.62 15.94
C VAL A 341 -5.62 11.31 14.59
N LEU A 342 -6.30 10.57 13.71
CA LEU A 342 -5.80 10.26 12.38
C LEU A 342 -5.55 11.53 11.54
N SER A 343 -6.36 12.58 11.73
CA SER A 343 -6.23 13.81 10.96
C SER A 343 -4.93 14.58 11.22
N TYR A 344 -4.32 14.44 12.40
CA TYR A 344 -3.00 15.06 12.63
C TYR A 344 -1.93 14.43 11.73
N TRP A 345 -1.98 13.10 11.58
CA TRP A 345 -1.11 12.39 10.66
C TRP A 345 -1.44 12.73 9.20
N SER A 346 -2.71 12.66 8.78
CA SER A 346 -3.07 12.87 7.37
C SER A 346 -2.80 14.32 6.92
N PHE A 347 -3.05 15.32 7.77
CA PHE A 347 -2.77 16.71 7.43
C PHE A 347 -1.28 16.98 7.28
N GLN A 348 -0.44 16.38 8.13
CA GLN A 348 1.00 16.47 7.98
C GLN A 348 1.48 15.72 6.73
N ARG A 349 0.96 14.51 6.48
CA ARG A 349 1.36 13.65 5.36
C ARG A 349 1.03 14.27 4.01
N PHE A 350 -0.15 14.89 3.89
CA PHE A 350 -0.67 15.37 2.61
C PHE A 350 -0.49 16.89 2.40
N LYS A 351 0.21 17.60 3.32
CA LYS A 351 0.34 19.06 3.26
C LYS A 351 0.95 19.60 1.97
N ASN A 352 1.79 18.81 1.31
CA ASN A 352 2.48 19.19 0.07
C ASN A 352 1.82 18.61 -1.19
N LEU A 353 0.76 17.82 -1.06
CA LEU A 353 0.12 17.16 -2.20
C LEU A 353 -0.79 18.15 -2.95
N LYS A 354 -0.64 18.20 -4.28
CA LYS A 354 -1.37 19.09 -5.18
C LYS A 354 -2.06 18.33 -6.31
N SER A 355 -3.05 18.95 -6.93
CA SER A 355 -3.69 18.44 -8.15
C SER A 355 -2.69 18.36 -9.32
N ASN A 356 -2.93 17.46 -10.29
CA ASN A 356 -2.10 17.33 -11.49
C ASN A 356 -2.21 18.55 -12.43
N SER A 357 -3.27 19.35 -12.30
CA SER A 357 -3.44 20.58 -13.09
C SER A 357 -2.91 21.84 -12.41
N GLU A 358 -2.48 21.75 -11.15
CA GLU A 358 -1.98 22.89 -10.38
C GLU A 358 -0.48 23.11 -10.63
N ALA A 359 -0.07 24.37 -10.72
CA ALA A 359 1.34 24.73 -10.82
C ALA A 359 2.09 24.37 -9.52
N SER A 360 3.40 24.15 -9.64
CA SER A 360 4.25 23.76 -8.50
C SER A 360 4.30 24.82 -7.39
N ASP A 361 3.98 26.08 -7.67
CA ASP A 361 3.90 27.19 -6.72
C ASP A 361 2.48 27.48 -6.19
N ALA A 362 1.46 26.70 -6.61
CA ALA A 362 0.08 26.89 -6.18
C ALA A 362 -0.08 26.73 -4.65
N PRO A 363 -1.00 27.47 -3.99
CA PRO A 363 -1.22 27.37 -2.56
C PRO A 363 -1.76 26.00 -2.16
N VAL A 364 -1.45 25.57 -0.94
CA VAL A 364 -1.93 24.29 -0.39
C VAL A 364 -3.46 24.27 -0.31
N SER A 365 -4.08 23.26 -0.93
CA SER A 365 -5.52 23.06 -0.89
C SER A 365 -5.94 22.28 0.36
N VAL A 366 -6.50 23.01 1.35
CA VAL A 366 -7.09 22.41 2.56
C VAL A 366 -8.22 21.43 2.21
N ASP A 367 -8.96 21.71 1.14
CA ASP A 367 -10.03 20.84 0.66
C ASP A 367 -9.49 19.49 0.14
N LEU A 368 -8.35 19.50 -0.57
CA LEU A 368 -7.70 18.28 -1.04
C LEU A 368 -7.14 17.45 0.13
N ILE A 369 -6.50 18.09 1.11
CA ILE A 369 -6.04 17.43 2.34
C ILE A 369 -7.23 16.76 3.06
N ASN A 370 -8.37 17.45 3.15
CA ASN A 370 -9.57 16.88 3.74
C ASN A 370 -10.09 15.67 2.95
N LYS A 371 -10.10 15.70 1.62
CA LYS A 371 -10.50 14.55 0.80
C LYS A 371 -9.59 13.34 1.02
N LEU A 372 -8.27 13.56 1.10
CA LEU A 372 -7.30 12.51 1.40
C LEU A 372 -7.49 11.97 2.83
N HIS A 373 -7.70 12.85 3.81
CA HIS A 373 -8.04 12.44 5.17
C HIS A 373 -9.31 11.59 5.23
N GLU A 374 -10.38 12.05 4.56
CA GLU A 374 -11.65 11.31 4.50
C GLU A 374 -11.47 9.95 3.84
N TYR A 375 -10.65 9.88 2.79
CA TYR A 375 -10.30 8.62 2.12
C TYR A 375 -9.55 7.68 3.07
N SER A 376 -8.43 8.14 3.65
CA SER A 376 -7.64 7.39 4.63
C SER A 376 -8.48 6.90 5.80
N TYR A 377 -9.30 7.79 6.39
CA TYR A 377 -10.22 7.40 7.45
C TYR A 377 -11.20 6.33 6.98
N SER A 378 -11.78 6.48 5.79
CA SER A 378 -12.77 5.54 5.27
C SER A 378 -12.20 4.15 5.01
N VAL A 379 -10.95 4.04 4.53
CA VAL A 379 -10.30 2.74 4.28
C VAL A 379 -9.82 2.08 5.57
N PHE A 380 -9.31 2.87 6.53
CA PHE A 380 -8.82 2.34 7.80
C PHE A 380 -9.94 2.04 8.78
N ASN A 381 -11.05 2.77 8.74
CA ASN A 381 -12.17 2.62 9.64
C ASN A 381 -13.18 1.54 9.21
N GLN A 382 -12.74 0.47 8.54
CA GLN A 382 -13.59 -0.67 8.19
C GLN A 382 -13.26 -1.91 9.03
N TYR A 383 -14.00 -3.00 8.81
CA TYR A 383 -13.72 -4.30 9.44
C TYR A 383 -12.26 -4.71 9.23
N GLN A 384 -11.58 -5.02 10.33
CA GLN A 384 -10.18 -5.43 10.32
C GLN A 384 -10.14 -6.92 9.96
N GLY A 385 -10.11 -7.19 8.65
CA GLY A 385 -10.18 -8.53 8.08
C GLY A 385 -8.82 -9.17 7.89
N SER A 386 -8.67 -9.90 6.79
CA SER A 386 -7.44 -10.60 6.41
C SER A 386 -6.17 -9.76 6.43
N GLY A 387 -6.19 -8.54 5.90
CA GLY A 387 -4.99 -7.68 5.80
C GLY A 387 -4.30 -7.45 7.14
N GLU A 388 -5.08 -7.07 8.15
CA GLU A 388 -4.62 -6.75 9.52
C GLU A 388 -4.25 -7.98 10.34
N LEU A 389 -4.90 -9.11 10.09
CA LEU A 389 -4.68 -10.34 10.85
C LEU A 389 -3.50 -11.13 10.28
N ALA A 390 -3.39 -11.21 8.96
CA ALA A 390 -2.39 -12.02 8.29
C ALA A 390 -0.97 -11.46 8.43
N ILE A 391 -0.80 -10.13 8.47
CA ILE A 391 0.52 -9.52 8.66
C ILE A 391 1.22 -10.05 9.92
N THR A 392 0.44 -10.33 10.98
CA THR A 392 0.97 -10.89 12.23
C THR A 392 1.58 -12.29 12.10
N LYS A 393 1.30 -12.97 10.98
CA LYS A 393 1.87 -14.28 10.62
C LYS A 393 3.00 -14.17 9.61
N LEU A 394 2.99 -13.15 8.75
CA LEU A 394 4.04 -12.94 7.74
C LEU A 394 5.34 -12.40 8.36
N ILE A 395 5.22 -11.46 9.30
CA ILE A 395 6.34 -10.78 9.95
C ILE A 395 6.24 -10.87 11.49
N ASN A 396 7.32 -10.55 12.19
CA ASN A 396 7.28 -10.26 13.63
C ASN A 396 6.99 -8.76 13.88
N HIS A 397 6.98 -8.37 15.16
CA HIS A 397 6.76 -6.98 15.59
C HIS A 397 7.86 -5.99 15.19
N ASN A 398 9.01 -6.46 14.69
CA ASN A 398 10.10 -5.63 14.14
C ASN A 398 10.09 -5.62 12.60
N ILE A 399 8.99 -6.06 11.97
CA ILE A 399 8.81 -6.15 10.52
C ILE A 399 9.78 -7.13 9.82
N LEU A 400 10.33 -8.08 10.59
CA LEU A 400 11.16 -9.14 10.05
C LEU A 400 10.30 -10.29 9.54
N ALA A 401 10.45 -10.63 8.25
CA ALA A 401 9.74 -11.72 7.62
C ALA A 401 10.11 -13.10 8.20
N ARG A 402 9.09 -13.93 8.38
CA ARG A 402 9.24 -15.34 8.76
C ARG A 402 9.82 -16.18 7.62
N LEU A 403 9.49 -15.81 6.36
CA LEU A 403 9.96 -16.46 5.14
C LEU A 403 10.55 -15.41 4.18
N PRO A 404 11.77 -14.93 4.44
CA PRO A 404 12.38 -13.85 3.67
C PRO A 404 12.64 -14.24 2.20
N LEU A 405 12.53 -13.25 1.31
CA LEU A 405 12.58 -13.44 -0.14
C LEU A 405 13.95 -13.97 -0.62
N CYS A 406 15.05 -13.46 -0.04
CA CYS A 406 16.41 -13.82 -0.47
C CYS A 406 16.78 -15.30 -0.24
N ASP A 407 16.02 -15.99 0.62
CA ASP A 407 16.35 -17.31 1.18
C ASP A 407 15.46 -18.44 0.65
N ARG A 408 14.44 -18.12 -0.15
CA ARG A 408 13.36 -19.07 -0.50
C ARG A 408 13.27 -19.40 -1.98
N GLY A 409 14.37 -19.24 -2.71
CA GLY A 409 14.47 -19.60 -4.13
C GLY A 409 13.92 -18.53 -5.10
N PHE A 410 13.54 -17.36 -4.60
CA PHE A 410 12.94 -16.30 -5.41
C PHE A 410 13.93 -15.75 -6.44
N LEU A 411 15.17 -15.45 -6.03
CA LEU A 411 16.17 -14.84 -6.91
C LEU A 411 16.65 -15.82 -7.99
N GLU A 412 16.78 -17.10 -7.62
CA GLU A 412 17.08 -18.18 -8.55
C GLU A 412 15.96 -18.34 -9.58
N LEU A 413 14.70 -18.17 -9.15
CA LEU A 413 13.56 -18.17 -10.05
C LEU A 413 13.61 -16.98 -11.03
N ILE A 414 13.85 -15.75 -10.55
CA ILE A 414 13.97 -14.55 -11.39
C ILE A 414 14.97 -14.79 -12.52
N ASN A 415 16.17 -15.28 -12.18
CA ASN A 415 17.20 -15.61 -13.16
C ASN A 415 16.72 -16.67 -14.16
N LYS A 416 16.11 -17.75 -13.66
CA LYS A 416 15.63 -18.85 -14.50
C LYS A 416 14.60 -18.41 -15.54
N ILE A 417 13.71 -17.48 -15.19
CA ILE A 417 12.64 -17.01 -16.10
C ILE A 417 13.03 -15.76 -16.89
N GLY A 418 14.20 -15.18 -16.62
CA GLY A 418 14.66 -13.94 -17.27
C GLY A 418 13.76 -12.73 -16.98
N MET A 419 13.24 -12.61 -15.76
CA MET A 419 12.35 -11.50 -15.37
C MET A 419 13.19 -10.28 -14.99
N ARG A 420 12.93 -9.13 -15.61
CA ARG A 420 13.58 -7.86 -15.26
C ARG A 420 13.05 -7.36 -13.94
N THR A 421 13.93 -6.84 -13.08
CA THR A 421 13.52 -6.29 -11.77
C THR A 421 14.12 -4.93 -11.49
N LEU A 422 13.28 -4.01 -10.99
CA LEU A 422 13.69 -2.70 -10.51
C LEU A 422 13.34 -2.61 -9.03
N TRP A 423 14.35 -2.45 -8.18
CA TRP A 423 14.21 -2.34 -6.74
C TRP A 423 14.29 -0.86 -6.36
N LEU A 424 13.21 -0.32 -5.80
CA LEU A 424 13.11 1.10 -5.44
C LEU A 424 13.02 1.29 -3.93
N TYR A 425 13.76 2.26 -3.41
CA TYR A 425 13.68 2.72 -2.03
C TYR A 425 13.71 4.25 -2.00
N GLY A 426 13.12 4.86 -0.98
CA GLY A 426 13.32 6.27 -0.69
C GLY A 426 14.65 6.51 0.04
N ASP A 427 15.25 7.68 -0.12
CA ASP A 427 16.47 8.08 0.59
C ASP A 427 16.30 8.10 2.13
N LYS A 428 15.05 8.16 2.60
CA LYS A 428 14.66 8.18 4.02
C LYS A 428 13.69 7.04 4.37
N ASP A 429 13.70 5.97 3.57
CA ASP A 429 12.89 4.79 3.82
C ASP A 429 13.38 4.05 5.08
N TRP A 430 12.45 3.73 5.98
CA TRP A 430 12.75 2.94 7.18
C TRP A 430 12.84 1.44 6.89
N MET A 431 12.37 0.99 5.71
CA MET A 431 12.61 -0.36 5.23
C MET A 431 14.09 -0.57 4.88
N ASN A 432 14.55 -1.78 5.12
CA ASN A 432 15.96 -2.11 4.98
C ASN A 432 16.41 -2.21 3.51
N MET A 433 16.96 -1.12 2.99
CA MET A 433 17.55 -1.08 1.64
C MET A 433 18.71 -2.07 1.45
N GLN A 434 19.44 -2.44 2.51
CA GLN A 434 20.54 -3.42 2.39
C GLN A 434 20.03 -4.81 2.00
N GLY A 435 18.81 -5.17 2.40
CA GLY A 435 18.16 -6.39 1.96
C GLY A 435 17.88 -6.41 0.46
N GLY A 436 17.35 -5.32 -0.09
CA GLY A 436 17.14 -5.16 -1.53
C GLY A 436 18.45 -5.14 -2.31
N LYS A 437 19.46 -4.41 -1.83
CA LYS A 437 20.81 -4.40 -2.40
C LYS A 437 21.42 -5.80 -2.46
N TYR A 438 21.31 -6.56 -1.38
CA TYR A 438 21.76 -7.95 -1.35
C TYR A 438 21.03 -8.83 -2.38
N CYS A 439 19.73 -8.62 -2.59
CA CYS A 439 18.97 -9.34 -3.61
C CYS A 439 19.51 -9.05 -5.03
N VAL A 440 19.76 -7.78 -5.35
CA VAL A 440 20.32 -7.35 -6.64
C VAL A 440 21.73 -7.89 -6.85
N GLU A 441 22.60 -7.79 -5.84
CA GLU A 441 23.96 -8.35 -5.90
C GLU A 441 23.95 -9.87 -6.12
N LYS A 442 23.03 -10.58 -5.46
CA LYS A 442 22.87 -12.03 -5.63
C LYS A 442 22.34 -12.39 -7.02
N LEU A 443 21.43 -11.60 -7.61
CA LEU A 443 20.97 -11.77 -8.99
C LEU A 443 22.12 -11.58 -9.98
N LYS A 444 22.92 -10.53 -9.83
CA LYS A 444 24.11 -10.30 -10.66
C LYS A 444 25.12 -11.43 -10.53
N ALA A 445 25.34 -11.95 -9.32
CA ALA A 445 26.19 -13.12 -9.09
C ALA A 445 25.67 -14.42 -9.75
N LEU A 446 24.36 -14.52 -10.02
CA LEU A 446 23.75 -15.61 -10.80
C LEU A 446 23.85 -15.39 -12.32
N GLY A 447 24.46 -14.29 -12.77
CA GLY A 447 24.57 -13.90 -14.18
C GLY A 447 23.35 -13.14 -14.72
N HIS A 448 22.48 -12.65 -13.84
CA HIS A 448 21.28 -11.90 -14.23
C HIS A 448 21.55 -10.39 -14.17
N GLU A 449 21.77 -9.77 -15.33
CA GLU A 449 22.13 -8.35 -15.44
C GLU A 449 20.93 -7.40 -15.37
N ASP A 450 19.72 -7.88 -15.66
CA ASP A 450 18.49 -7.07 -15.71
C ASP A 450 17.87 -6.81 -14.31
N ALA A 451 18.72 -6.65 -13.30
CA ALA A 451 18.34 -6.29 -11.94
C ALA A 451 18.96 -4.94 -11.53
N GLU A 452 18.09 -3.97 -11.29
CA GLU A 452 18.42 -2.58 -11.01
C GLU A 452 18.02 -2.18 -9.58
N LEU A 453 18.81 -1.34 -8.92
CA LEU A 453 18.49 -0.75 -7.62
C LEU A 453 18.59 0.77 -7.76
N THR A 454 17.51 1.48 -7.47
CA THR A 454 17.44 2.95 -7.57
C THR A 454 16.87 3.53 -6.28
N ILE A 455 17.39 4.69 -5.89
CA ILE A 455 16.94 5.46 -4.73
C ILE A 455 16.18 6.67 -5.26
N VAL A 456 14.97 6.89 -4.76
CA VAL A 456 14.18 8.10 -5.02
C VAL A 456 14.55 9.13 -3.96
N GLU A 457 15.02 10.28 -4.41
CA GLU A 457 15.39 11.37 -3.50
C GLU A 457 14.15 12.01 -2.88
N ASP A 458 14.34 12.59 -1.69
CA ASP A 458 13.28 13.26 -0.93
C ASP A 458 12.02 12.41 -0.69
N ALA A 459 12.23 11.11 -0.43
CA ALA A 459 11.15 10.14 -0.30
C ALA A 459 11.34 9.19 0.89
N GLY A 460 10.24 8.92 1.59
CA GLY A 460 10.18 7.89 2.63
C GLY A 460 9.69 6.55 2.09
N HIS A 461 8.96 5.80 2.91
CA HIS A 461 8.45 4.48 2.54
C HIS A 461 7.42 4.52 1.40
N HIS A 462 6.54 5.53 1.38
CA HIS A 462 5.61 5.72 0.26
C HIS A 462 6.19 6.67 -0.80
N LEU A 463 7.33 6.29 -1.38
CA LEU A 463 8.04 7.09 -2.37
C LEU A 463 7.20 7.54 -3.58
N TYR A 464 6.23 6.73 -4.01
CA TYR A 464 5.27 7.06 -5.06
C TYR A 464 4.29 8.20 -4.70
N LEU A 465 4.16 8.51 -3.41
CA LEU A 465 3.35 9.59 -2.87
C LEU A 465 4.21 10.80 -2.48
N ASP A 466 5.42 10.56 -1.95
CA ASP A 466 6.32 11.59 -1.44
C ASP A 466 7.02 12.35 -2.58
N ASN A 467 7.51 11.63 -3.60
CA ASN A 467 8.10 12.20 -4.81
C ASN A 467 7.55 11.46 -6.04
N PRO A 468 6.28 11.73 -6.42
CA PRO A 468 5.63 11.02 -7.52
C PRO A 468 6.29 11.28 -8.87
N ASP A 469 6.90 12.45 -9.07
CA ASP A 469 7.47 12.84 -10.37
C ASP A 469 8.69 11.99 -10.70
N GLU A 470 9.67 11.92 -9.79
CA GLU A 470 10.87 11.08 -9.96
C GLU A 470 10.51 9.59 -9.97
N PHE A 471 9.59 9.15 -9.10
CA PHE A 471 9.10 7.78 -9.13
C PHE A 471 8.48 7.41 -10.49
N ASN A 472 7.64 8.28 -11.04
CA ASN A 472 6.99 8.03 -12.33
C ASN A 472 8.03 7.95 -13.46
N GLU A 473 9.00 8.86 -13.49
CA GLU A 473 10.08 8.87 -14.49
C GLU A 473 10.84 7.54 -14.49
N ILE A 474 11.32 7.10 -13.32
CA ILE A 474 12.07 5.85 -13.18
C ILE A 474 11.23 4.64 -13.60
N VAL A 475 9.95 4.59 -13.22
CA VAL A 475 9.06 3.47 -13.59
C VAL A 475 8.75 3.47 -15.09
N ILE A 476 8.55 4.63 -15.70
CA ILE A 476 8.29 4.78 -17.14
C ILE A 476 9.49 4.30 -17.96
N ASP A 477 10.70 4.72 -17.58
CA ASP A 477 11.95 4.32 -18.22
C ASP A 477 12.17 2.80 -18.11
N PHE A 478 12.12 2.25 -16.89
CA PHE A 478 12.33 0.82 -16.66
C PHE A 478 11.33 -0.05 -17.44
N LEU A 479 10.05 0.34 -17.44
CA LEU A 479 9.00 -0.36 -18.18
C LEU A 479 9.03 -0.05 -19.69
N GLN A 480 9.89 0.84 -20.16
CA GLN A 480 10.00 1.24 -21.57
C GLN A 480 8.64 1.69 -22.11
N LEU A 481 7.99 2.60 -21.37
CA LEU A 481 6.68 3.14 -21.71
C LEU A 481 6.78 4.45 -22.51
N GLU A 482 7.97 4.99 -22.70
CA GLU A 482 8.19 6.21 -23.45
C GLU A 482 7.63 6.08 -24.87
N LYS A 483 7.02 7.17 -25.37
CA LYS A 483 6.71 7.25 -26.80
C LYS A 483 8.03 7.32 -27.54
N ASP A 484 8.28 6.40 -28.47
CA ASP A 484 9.22 6.68 -29.56
C ASP A 484 8.68 7.94 -30.27
N ILE A 485 9.22 9.13 -29.94
CA ILE A 485 8.83 10.42 -30.55
C ILE A 485 9.39 10.52 -31.96
#